data_AF-A0A0F9BWU5-F1
#
_entry.id   AF-A0A0F9BWU5-F1
#
_cell.length_a   1.000
_cell.length_b   1.000
_cell.length_c   1.000
_cell.angle_alpha   90.00
_cell.angle_beta   90.00
_cell.angle_gamma   90.00
#
_symmetry.space_group_name_H-M   'P 1'
#
loop_
_entity.id
_entity.type
_entity.pdbx_description
1 polymer ?
#
loop_
_entity_poly.entity_id
_entity_poly.type
_entity_poly.pdbx_seq_one_letter_code
_entity_poly.pdbx_strand_id
1 'polypeptide(L)'
;MLSLNSGPVEGWSFVVLSMLLWLDTVYLGRVFCTTVCPYAMLQGAMFDKHTMALSYDTRRDELCMGCDACVRACPAGIDLRDGLQAACFSCALCRDACAGKLAQRQEPGLLLHFFGEPGGRARLLRPASISLLVAAMLSALLFVTLVVKRGDVDVLVLPNREFAPRATRDGGALASYILSLTNRTEQEVTLYMSAPAV
;
A
#
# COMPACT_ATOMS: atom_id res chain seq x y z
N MET A 1 -29.18 9.86 4.92
CA MET A 1 -28.38 10.69 5.85
C MET A 1 -27.61 9.73 6.75
N LEU A 2 -26.30 9.55 6.56
CA LEU A 2 -25.49 8.72 7.44
C LEU A 2 -25.38 9.41 8.80
N SER A 3 -26.08 8.90 9.82
CA SER A 3 -25.87 9.34 11.19
C SER A 3 -24.57 8.71 11.71
N LEU A 4 -23.49 9.48 11.69
CA LEU A 4 -22.27 9.19 12.43
C LEU A 4 -22.57 9.37 13.93
N ASN A 5 -23.28 8.42 14.53
CA ASN A 5 -23.35 8.28 15.97
C ASN A 5 -22.21 7.38 16.42
N SER A 6 -20.98 7.79 16.09
CA SER A 6 -19.77 7.08 16.51
C SER A 6 -19.53 7.41 17.98
N GLY A 7 -19.23 6.39 18.79
CA GLY A 7 -18.97 6.58 20.21
C GLY A 7 -17.82 7.55 20.44
N PRO A 8 -17.67 8.16 21.64
CA PRO A 8 -16.59 9.12 21.90
C PRO A 8 -15.21 8.54 21.56
N VAL A 9 -15.00 7.23 21.75
CA VAL A 9 -13.76 6.53 21.44
C VAL A 9 -13.43 6.53 19.95
N GLU A 10 -14.43 6.38 19.07
CA GLU A 10 -14.25 6.42 17.62
C GLU A 10 -13.94 7.84 17.14
N GLY A 11 -14.65 8.85 17.67
CA GLY A 11 -14.38 10.25 17.38
C GLY A 11 -12.95 10.68 17.77
N TRP A 12 -12.52 10.32 18.98
CA TRP A 12 -11.14 10.57 19.43
C TRP A 12 -10.10 9.85 18.58
N SER A 13 -10.38 8.62 18.13
CA SER A 13 -9.49 7.88 17.24
C SER A 13 -9.27 8.60 15.91
N PHE A 14 -10.32 9.16 15.30
CA PHE A 14 -10.19 9.94 14.06
C PHE A 14 -9.33 11.20 14.26
N VAL A 15 -9.52 11.92 15.37
CA VAL A 15 -8.75 13.13 15.68
C VAL A 15 -7.28 12.79 15.89
N VAL A 16 -6.98 11.77 16.69
CA VAL A 16 -5.61 11.34 16.96
C VAL A 16 -4.93 10.86 15.68
N LEU A 17 -5.58 10.02 14.88
CA LEU A 17 -5.01 9.55 13.61
C LEU A 17 -4.76 10.69 12.63
N SER A 18 -5.69 11.65 12.53
CA SER A 18 -5.54 12.84 11.67
C SER A 18 -4.38 13.72 12.13
N MET A 19 -4.22 13.89 13.44
CA MET A 19 -3.13 14.68 14.02
C MET A 19 -1.77 14.01 13.77
N LEU A 20 -1.69 12.68 13.93
CA LEU A 20 -0.47 11.92 13.64
C LEU A 20 -0.09 11.99 12.16
N LEU A 21 -1.06 11.85 11.25
CA LEU A 21 -0.86 12.00 9.80
C LEU A 21 -0.38 13.41 9.44
N TRP A 22 -0.96 14.44 10.05
CA TRP A 22 -0.54 15.82 9.84
C TRP A 22 0.88 16.07 10.36
N LEU A 23 1.22 15.55 11.54
CA LEU A 23 2.56 15.66 12.11
C LEU A 23 3.61 14.98 11.22
N ASP A 24 3.30 13.77 10.75
CA ASP A 24 4.18 13.03 9.85
C ASP A 24 4.43 13.78 8.54
N THR A 25 3.36 14.24 7.89
CA THR A 25 3.47 14.93 6.59
C THR A 25 4.13 16.31 6.67
N VAL A 26 3.83 17.09 7.71
CA VAL A 26 4.34 18.47 7.84
C VAL A 26 5.73 18.51 8.46
N TYR A 27 6.00 17.68 9.47
CA TYR A 27 7.23 17.78 10.26
C TYR A 27 8.26 16.71 9.87
N LEU A 28 7.85 15.45 9.70
CA LEU A 28 8.77 14.35 9.40
C LEU A 28 9.00 14.12 7.89
N GLY A 29 8.07 14.57 7.03
CA GLY A 29 7.83 14.08 5.67
C GLY A 29 9.06 13.62 4.88
N ARG A 30 10.12 14.45 4.76
CA ARG A 30 11.33 14.08 3.99
C ARG A 30 12.13 12.93 4.63
N VAL A 31 12.29 12.93 5.95
CA VAL A 31 13.02 11.88 6.67
C VAL A 31 12.21 10.59 6.69
N PHE A 32 10.90 10.69 6.94
CA PHE A 32 10.03 9.52 6.96
C PHE A 32 10.01 8.80 5.60
N CYS A 33 9.77 9.53 4.51
CA CYS A 33 9.71 8.96 3.16
C CYS A 33 11.04 8.33 2.69
N THR A 34 12.19 8.79 3.21
CA THR A 34 13.51 8.28 2.76
C THR A 34 14.08 7.19 3.66
N THR A 35 13.71 7.14 4.94
CA THR A 35 14.33 6.22 5.91
C THR A 35 13.38 5.17 6.49
N VAL A 36 12.12 5.52 6.74
CA VAL A 36 11.18 4.65 7.47
C VAL A 36 10.13 4.05 6.53
N CYS A 37 9.71 4.80 5.50
CA CYS A 37 8.57 4.44 4.68
C CYS A 37 8.82 3.14 3.88
N PRO A 38 8.14 2.02 4.22
CA PRO A 38 8.33 0.76 3.51
C PRO A 38 7.82 0.84 2.07
N TYR A 39 6.86 1.73 1.80
CA TYR A 39 6.34 1.97 0.47
C TYR A 39 7.41 2.59 -0.46
N ALA A 40 8.24 3.50 0.04
CA ALA A 40 9.31 4.09 -0.77
C ALA A 40 10.34 3.04 -1.21
N MET A 41 10.71 2.12 -0.32
CA MET A 41 11.58 0.98 -0.65
C MET A 41 10.93 0.04 -1.66
N LEU A 42 9.66 -0.31 -1.46
CA LEU A 42 8.93 -1.17 -2.39
C LEU A 42 8.81 -0.52 -3.78
N GLN A 43 8.49 0.78 -3.83
CA GLN A 43 8.43 1.55 -5.06
C GLN A 43 9.79 1.58 -5.76
N GLY A 44 10.88 1.76 -5.00
CA GLY A 44 12.26 1.65 -5.49
C GLY A 44 12.56 0.28 -6.13
N ALA A 45 12.13 -0.82 -5.51
CA ALA A 45 12.31 -2.17 -6.03
C ALA A 45 11.48 -2.43 -7.31
N MET A 46 10.39 -1.69 -7.53
CA MET A 46 9.55 -1.78 -8.73
C MET A 46 10.04 -0.89 -9.88
N PHE A 47 11.01 -0.01 -9.65
CA PHE A 47 11.64 0.74 -10.73
C PHE A 47 12.47 -0.18 -11.62
N ASP A 48 12.16 -0.19 -12.91
CA ASP A 48 12.89 -0.91 -13.93
C ASP A 48 13.44 0.08 -14.95
N LYS A 49 14.39 -0.34 -15.79
CA LYS A 49 15.07 0.43 -16.84
C LYS A 49 14.17 0.99 -17.92
N HIS A 50 12.88 0.75 -17.84
CA HIS A 50 11.89 1.22 -18.79
C HIS A 50 10.85 2.12 -18.10
N THR A 51 10.83 2.22 -16.77
CA THR A 51 9.86 3.04 -16.02
C THR A 51 9.99 4.49 -16.42
N MET A 52 8.87 5.20 -16.52
CA MET A 52 8.93 6.64 -16.81
C MET A 52 9.62 7.33 -15.64
N ALA A 53 10.78 7.91 -15.90
CA ALA A 53 11.57 8.60 -14.89
C ALA A 53 12.08 9.92 -15.47
N LEU A 54 12.28 10.90 -14.58
CA LEU A 54 12.98 12.12 -14.94
C LEU A 54 14.47 11.79 -15.07
N SER A 55 15.04 12.03 -16.24
CA SER A 55 16.46 11.76 -16.52
C SER A 55 17.08 12.90 -17.32
N TYR A 56 18.40 13.00 -17.23
CA TYR A 56 19.22 13.90 -18.03
C TYR A 56 19.37 13.37 -19.46
N ASP A 57 19.17 14.23 -20.47
CA ASP A 57 19.39 13.89 -21.89
C ASP A 57 20.88 13.97 -22.24
N THR A 58 21.57 12.85 -22.12
CA THR A 58 22.99 12.71 -22.43
C THR A 58 23.35 12.94 -23.90
N ARG A 59 22.36 12.94 -24.82
CA ARG A 59 22.59 13.17 -26.25
C ARG A 59 22.82 14.64 -26.61
N ARG A 60 22.51 15.56 -25.70
CA ARG A 60 22.65 17.00 -25.87
C ARG A 60 23.54 17.60 -24.77
N ASP A 61 24.54 16.84 -24.35
CA ASP A 61 25.41 17.22 -23.25
C ASP A 61 26.14 18.54 -23.52
N GLU A 62 26.40 18.85 -24.80
CA GLU A 62 27.00 20.11 -25.25
C GLU A 62 26.19 21.37 -24.88
N LEU A 63 24.89 21.23 -24.59
CA LEU A 63 24.04 22.35 -24.15
C LEU A 63 24.14 22.61 -22.64
N CYS A 64 24.78 21.73 -21.87
CA CYS A 64 24.94 21.89 -20.43
C CYS A 64 26.01 22.94 -20.10
N MET A 65 25.64 23.90 -19.26
CA MET A 65 26.53 24.99 -18.85
C MET A 65 27.15 24.81 -17.46
N GLY A 66 26.95 23.65 -16.82
CA GLY A 66 27.55 23.37 -15.49
C GLY A 66 27.12 24.32 -14.36
N CYS A 67 25.92 24.91 -14.41
CA CYS A 67 25.49 25.96 -13.47
C CYS A 67 24.88 25.47 -12.14
N ASP A 68 24.76 24.15 -11.97
CA ASP A 68 24.19 23.45 -10.81
C ASP A 68 22.82 23.97 -10.34
N ALA A 69 22.04 24.58 -11.26
CA ALA A 69 20.69 25.05 -10.95
C ALA A 69 19.75 23.87 -10.61
N CYS A 70 19.90 22.74 -11.30
CA CYS A 70 19.15 21.51 -11.04
C CYS A 70 19.46 20.91 -9.67
N VAL A 71 20.74 20.84 -9.28
CA VAL A 71 21.19 20.30 -8.00
C VAL A 71 20.68 21.16 -6.84
N ARG A 72 20.82 22.49 -6.95
CA ARG A 72 20.31 23.43 -5.92
C ARG A 72 18.80 23.44 -5.78
N ALA A 73 18.07 23.19 -6.87
CA ALA A 73 16.62 23.08 -6.83
C ALA A 73 16.13 21.73 -6.28
N CYS A 74 17.01 20.72 -6.21
CA CYS A 74 16.61 19.39 -5.80
C CYS A 74 16.42 19.28 -4.28
N PRO A 75 15.21 19.00 -3.77
CA PRO A 75 14.96 18.85 -2.34
C PRO A 75 15.60 17.58 -1.74
N ALA A 76 15.96 16.61 -2.59
CA ALA A 76 16.66 15.38 -2.20
C ALA A 76 18.19 15.54 -2.25
N GLY A 77 18.72 16.65 -2.79
CA GLY A 77 20.16 16.90 -2.89
C GLY A 77 20.90 15.98 -3.87
N ILE A 78 20.20 15.41 -4.86
CA ILE A 78 20.77 14.52 -5.87
C ILE A 78 21.16 15.27 -7.15
N ASP A 79 22.13 14.71 -7.87
CA ASP A 79 22.51 15.15 -9.21
C ASP A 79 22.05 14.14 -10.27
N LEU A 80 21.09 14.54 -11.10
CA LEU A 80 20.56 13.66 -12.17
C LEU A 80 21.54 13.47 -13.34
N ARG A 81 22.66 14.21 -13.38
CA ARG A 81 23.74 13.97 -14.35
C ARG A 81 24.45 12.65 -14.09
N ASP A 82 24.50 12.21 -12.84
CA ASP A 82 25.09 10.93 -12.44
C ASP A 82 24.14 9.73 -12.68
N GLY A 83 22.97 9.99 -13.26
CA GLY A 83 21.94 8.99 -13.54
C GLY A 83 20.79 8.99 -12.54
N LEU A 84 19.89 8.01 -12.69
CA LEU A 84 18.71 7.87 -11.85
C LEU A 84 19.09 7.31 -10.47
N GLN A 85 18.83 8.08 -9.43
CA GLN A 85 19.13 7.73 -8.04
C GLN A 85 17.82 7.41 -7.28
N ALA A 86 17.87 6.43 -6.37
CA ALA A 86 16.68 5.97 -5.62
C ALA A 86 16.02 7.06 -4.76
N ALA A 87 16.76 8.12 -4.40
CA ALA A 87 16.23 9.25 -3.66
C ALA A 87 15.36 10.21 -4.51
N CYS A 88 15.31 10.04 -5.83
CA CYS A 88 14.47 10.83 -6.72
C CYS A 88 12.99 10.45 -6.55
N PHE A 89 12.16 11.40 -6.10
CA PHE A 89 10.71 11.23 -5.99
C PHE A 89 9.92 11.97 -7.10
N SER A 90 10.59 12.32 -8.21
CA SER A 90 9.97 12.86 -9.43
C SER A 90 9.13 14.15 -9.26
N CYS A 91 9.56 15.09 -8.41
CA CYS A 91 8.87 16.38 -8.22
C CYS A 91 9.08 17.42 -9.35
N ALA A 92 9.97 17.14 -10.32
CA ALA A 92 10.27 17.99 -11.48
C ALA A 92 10.85 19.40 -11.19
N LEU A 93 11.14 19.79 -9.94
CA LEU A 93 11.77 21.08 -9.62
C LEU A 93 13.11 21.31 -10.36
N CYS A 94 13.92 20.26 -10.50
CA CYS A 94 15.18 20.34 -11.23
C CYS A 94 14.97 20.53 -12.75
N ARG A 95 13.88 20.00 -13.32
CA ARG A 95 13.49 20.22 -14.73
C ARG A 95 13.15 21.67 -14.96
N ASP A 96 12.33 22.27 -14.09
CA ASP A 96 11.91 23.66 -14.23
C ASP A 96 13.10 24.61 -14.07
N ALA A 97 13.96 24.36 -13.08
CA ALA A 97 15.19 25.12 -12.88
C ALA A 97 16.16 25.03 -14.07
N CYS A 98 16.31 23.85 -14.66
CA CYS A 98 17.13 23.64 -15.86
C CYS A 98 16.53 24.34 -17.09
N ALA A 99 15.22 24.19 -17.31
CA ALA A 99 14.51 24.83 -18.41
C ALA A 99 14.62 26.37 -18.33
N GLY A 100 14.51 26.96 -17.13
CA GLY A 100 14.68 28.40 -16.96
C GLY A 100 16.07 28.92 -17.33
N LYS A 101 17.12 28.10 -17.20
CA LYS A 101 18.49 28.47 -17.62
C LYS A 101 18.68 28.33 -19.13
N LEU A 102 18.17 27.26 -19.73
CA LEU A 102 18.31 27.03 -21.18
C LEU A 102 17.36 27.91 -22.02
N ALA A 103 16.25 28.38 -21.45
CA ALA A 103 15.35 29.32 -22.11
C ALA A 103 16.06 30.60 -22.58
N GLN A 104 17.09 31.04 -21.85
CA GLN A 104 17.92 32.21 -22.22
C GLN A 104 18.71 31.97 -23.52
N ARG A 105 18.94 30.71 -23.90
CA ARG A 105 19.61 30.29 -25.13
C ARG A 105 18.64 29.78 -26.20
N GLN A 106 17.32 29.93 -25.98
CA GLN A 106 16.27 29.40 -26.85
C GLN A 106 16.30 27.87 -27.02
N GLU A 107 16.87 27.16 -26.03
CA GLU A 107 16.96 25.70 -26.02
C GLU A 107 15.99 25.09 -24.99
N PRO A 108 15.42 23.90 -25.23
CA PRO A 108 14.62 23.19 -24.25
C PRO A 108 15.50 22.65 -23.12
N GLY A 109 14.94 22.54 -21.90
CA GLY A 109 15.63 21.94 -20.76
C GLY A 109 16.16 20.53 -21.04
N LEU A 110 17.27 20.17 -20.39
CA LEU A 110 17.96 18.87 -20.56
C LEU A 110 17.38 17.76 -19.67
N LEU A 111 16.60 18.11 -18.66
CA LEU A 111 15.95 17.15 -17.77
C LEU A 111 14.53 16.91 -18.25
N LEU A 112 14.27 15.72 -18.79
CA LEU A 112 13.00 15.35 -19.41
C LEU A 112 12.53 14.00 -18.87
N HIS A 113 11.24 13.72 -19.03
CA HIS A 113 10.70 12.40 -18.70
C HIS A 113 10.96 11.45 -19.85
N PHE A 114 11.64 10.35 -19.57
CA PHE A 114 11.91 9.28 -20.53
C PHE A 114 11.33 7.97 -20.00
N PHE A 115 10.89 7.10 -20.91
CA PHE A 115 10.55 5.73 -20.57
C PHE A 115 11.84 4.92 -20.50
N GLY A 116 12.43 4.86 -19.30
CA GLY A 116 13.75 4.30 -19.13
C GLY A 116 14.86 5.29 -19.44
N GLU A 117 15.81 4.87 -20.27
CA GLU A 117 16.92 5.71 -20.72
C GLU A 117 16.53 6.63 -21.90
N PRO A 118 17.23 7.76 -22.09
CA PRO A 118 17.03 8.65 -23.23
C PRO A 118 17.11 7.91 -24.57
N GLY A 119 16.01 7.90 -25.33
CA GLY A 119 15.90 7.18 -26.62
C GLY A 119 15.26 5.79 -26.55
N GLY A 120 14.92 5.30 -25.35
CA GLY A 120 14.17 4.06 -25.16
C GLY A 120 12.74 4.12 -25.69
N ARG A 121 12.24 3.01 -26.24
CA ARG A 121 10.82 2.86 -26.62
C ARG A 121 9.97 2.50 -25.40
N ALA A 122 8.83 3.17 -25.25
CA ALA A 122 7.84 2.84 -24.22
C ALA A 122 7.27 1.43 -24.47
N ARG A 123 7.62 0.47 -23.62
CA ARG A 123 6.97 -0.85 -23.58
C ARG A 123 6.01 -0.86 -22.39
N LEU A 124 4.69 -0.81 -22.58
CA LEU A 124 3.76 -0.84 -21.44
C LEU A 124 3.56 -2.27 -20.89
N LEU A 125 3.49 -3.28 -21.76
CA LEU A 125 3.43 -4.69 -21.35
C LEU A 125 4.84 -5.21 -21.07
N ARG A 126 5.26 -5.16 -19.80
CA ARG A 126 6.53 -5.71 -19.32
C ARG A 126 6.30 -6.89 -18.42
N PRO A 127 7.27 -7.82 -18.32
CA PRO A 127 7.16 -8.97 -17.42
C PRO A 127 6.87 -8.56 -15.98
N ALA A 128 7.49 -7.50 -15.46
CA ALA A 128 7.24 -6.99 -14.11
C ALA A 128 5.80 -6.44 -13.94
N SER A 129 5.29 -5.70 -14.94
CA SER A 129 3.91 -5.18 -14.93
C SER A 129 2.89 -6.31 -15.04
N ILE A 130 3.18 -7.33 -15.86
CA ILE A 130 2.35 -8.52 -16.02
C ILE A 130 2.34 -9.33 -14.72
N SER A 131 3.50 -9.56 -14.08
CA SER A 131 3.57 -10.32 -12.83
C SER A 131 2.80 -9.62 -11.71
N LEU A 132 2.89 -8.29 -11.62
CA LEU A 132 2.11 -7.52 -10.65
C LEU A 132 0.61 -7.62 -10.92
N LEU A 133 0.19 -7.49 -12.17
CA LEU A 133 -1.21 -7.61 -12.57
C LEU A 133 -1.76 -9.01 -12.28
N VAL A 134 -0.99 -10.06 -12.58
CA VAL A 134 -1.35 -11.45 -12.25
C VAL A 134 -1.48 -11.65 -10.74
N ALA A 135 -0.52 -11.18 -9.94
CA ALA A 135 -0.58 -11.30 -8.49
C ALA A 135 -1.78 -10.55 -7.90
N ALA A 136 -2.08 -9.34 -8.40
CA ALA A 136 -3.24 -8.57 -8.00
C ALA A 136 -4.56 -9.28 -8.36
N MET A 137 -4.66 -9.83 -9.58
CA MET A 137 -5.84 -10.58 -10.03
C MET A 137 -6.04 -11.87 -9.23
N LEU A 138 -4.96 -12.61 -8.92
CA LEU A 138 -5.03 -13.80 -8.08
C LEU A 138 -5.46 -13.46 -6.64
N SER A 139 -4.95 -12.38 -6.07
CA SER A 139 -5.32 -11.92 -4.73
C SER A 139 -6.79 -11.47 -4.68
N ALA A 140 -7.24 -10.74 -5.70
CA ALA A 140 -8.63 -10.33 -5.84
C ALA A 140 -9.56 -11.53 -6.01
N LEU A 141 -9.17 -12.51 -6.84
CA LEU A 141 -9.93 -13.75 -7.02
C LEU A 141 -10.02 -14.53 -5.69
N LEU A 142 -8.90 -14.69 -4.98
CA LEU A 142 -8.88 -15.34 -3.68
C LEU A 142 -9.82 -14.63 -2.71
N PHE A 143 -9.73 -13.30 -2.60
CA PHE A 143 -10.59 -12.50 -1.75
C PHE A 143 -12.08 -12.71 -2.08
N VAL A 144 -12.46 -12.62 -3.36
CA VAL A 144 -13.84 -12.87 -3.80
C VAL A 144 -14.29 -14.28 -3.45
N THR A 145 -13.45 -15.30 -3.67
CA THR A 145 -13.81 -16.68 -3.31
C THR A 145 -14.00 -16.87 -1.81
N LEU A 146 -13.18 -16.22 -0.96
CA LEU A 146 -13.31 -16.29 0.49
C LEU A 146 -14.57 -15.58 0.98
N VAL A 147 -14.92 -14.45 0.37
CA VAL A 147 -16.14 -13.69 0.70
C VAL A 147 -17.38 -14.47 0.29
N VAL A 148 -17.42 -15.04 -0.92
CA VAL A 148 -18.57 -15.81 -1.42
C VAL A 148 -18.74 -17.14 -0.70
N LYS A 149 -17.64 -17.80 -0.32
CA LYS A 149 -17.69 -19.08 0.44
C LYS A 149 -17.82 -18.89 1.95
N ARG A 150 -17.96 -17.65 2.43
CA ARG A 150 -18.16 -17.39 3.86
C ARG A 150 -19.48 -18.00 4.29
N GLY A 151 -19.46 -18.88 5.29
CA GLY A 151 -20.66 -19.50 5.83
C GLY A 151 -21.58 -18.49 6.53
N ASP A 152 -22.89 -18.71 6.42
CA ASP A 152 -23.94 -17.84 6.95
C ASP A 152 -23.97 -17.80 8.49
N VAL A 153 -23.63 -18.92 9.13
CA VAL A 153 -23.59 -19.09 10.58
C VAL A 153 -22.22 -19.58 10.99
N ASP A 154 -21.60 -18.87 11.94
CA ASP A 154 -20.40 -19.33 12.60
C ASP A 154 -20.77 -20.07 13.89
N VAL A 155 -20.29 -21.30 14.05
CA VAL A 155 -20.58 -22.18 15.20
C VAL A 155 -19.27 -22.50 15.90
N LEU A 156 -19.09 -21.95 17.10
CA LEU A 156 -17.92 -22.19 17.92
C LEU A 156 -18.30 -23.06 19.13
N VAL A 157 -17.73 -24.26 19.21
CA VAL A 157 -17.90 -25.17 20.34
C VAL A 157 -16.72 -25.01 21.29
N LEU A 158 -16.98 -24.52 22.49
CA LEU A 158 -15.98 -24.30 23.53
C LEU A 158 -16.20 -25.31 24.67
N PRO A 159 -15.16 -25.97 25.18
CA PRO A 159 -15.29 -26.80 26.37
C PRO A 159 -15.61 -25.91 27.58
N ASN A 160 -16.65 -26.27 28.33
CA ASN A 160 -16.99 -25.54 29.54
C ASN A 160 -16.02 -25.94 30.66
N ARG A 161 -15.02 -25.10 30.92
CA ARG A 161 -13.99 -25.37 31.94
C ARG A 161 -14.49 -25.31 33.37
N GLU A 162 -15.63 -24.65 33.62
CA GLU A 162 -16.26 -24.63 34.94
C GLU A 162 -16.89 -25.98 35.30
N PHE A 163 -17.17 -26.82 34.29
CA PHE A 163 -17.75 -28.14 34.46
C PHE A 163 -16.75 -29.23 34.07
N ALA A 164 -15.91 -29.62 35.03
CA ALA A 164 -14.99 -30.74 34.84
C ALA A 164 -15.77 -32.02 34.46
N PRO A 165 -15.32 -32.83 33.49
CA PRO A 165 -15.98 -34.07 33.10
C PRO A 165 -16.17 -35.00 34.30
N ARG A 166 -17.39 -35.52 34.50
CA ARG A 166 -17.70 -36.44 35.61
C ARG A 166 -18.17 -37.78 35.05
N ALA A 167 -17.80 -38.86 35.73
CA ALA A 167 -18.35 -40.17 35.42
C ALA A 167 -19.80 -40.28 35.92
N THR A 168 -20.69 -40.77 35.08
CA THR A 168 -22.08 -41.11 35.39
C THR A 168 -22.11 -42.49 36.05
N ARG A 169 -23.10 -42.76 36.90
CA ARG A 169 -23.27 -44.07 37.60
C ARG A 169 -23.40 -45.26 36.65
N ASP A 170 -23.84 -45.03 35.42
CA ASP A 170 -23.97 -46.03 34.36
C ASP A 170 -22.68 -46.25 33.53
N GLY A 171 -21.54 -45.70 33.97
CA GLY A 171 -20.25 -45.82 33.26
C GLY A 171 -20.03 -44.81 32.13
N GLY A 172 -20.99 -43.91 31.88
CA GLY A 172 -20.85 -42.79 30.95
C GLY A 172 -19.98 -41.64 31.48
N ALA A 173 -19.65 -40.67 30.62
CA ALA A 173 -18.97 -39.43 31.01
C ALA A 173 -19.84 -38.23 30.63
N LEU A 174 -20.09 -37.34 31.60
CA LEU A 174 -20.85 -36.11 31.41
C LEU A 174 -19.89 -34.92 31.30
N ALA A 175 -19.90 -34.27 30.14
CA ALA A 175 -19.11 -33.08 29.83
C ALA A 175 -20.03 -31.96 29.35
N SER A 176 -19.69 -30.72 29.68
CA SER A 176 -20.43 -29.53 29.26
C SER A 176 -19.63 -28.76 28.21
N TYR A 177 -20.34 -28.24 27.20
CA TYR A 177 -19.79 -27.41 26.13
C TYR A 177 -20.65 -26.15 25.99
N ILE A 178 -20.01 -25.02 25.70
CA ILE A 178 -20.64 -23.75 25.35
C ILE A 178 -20.66 -23.64 23.84
N LEU A 179 -21.84 -23.48 23.25
CA LEU A 179 -22.03 -23.23 21.83
C LEU A 179 -22.24 -21.73 21.62
N SER A 180 -21.30 -21.07 20.95
CA SER A 180 -21.47 -19.69 20.49
C SER A 180 -21.87 -19.69 19.02
N LEU A 181 -23.08 -19.19 18.74
CA LEU A 181 -23.65 -19.08 17.41
C LEU A 181 -23.65 -17.61 17.01
N THR A 182 -23.01 -17.28 15.89
CA THR A 182 -23.00 -15.92 15.35
C THR A 182 -23.68 -15.92 13.98
N ASN A 183 -24.84 -15.29 13.87
CA ASN A 183 -25.48 -15.02 12.58
C ASN A 183 -24.70 -13.91 11.87
N ARG A 184 -24.18 -14.20 10.67
CA ARG A 184 -23.43 -13.25 9.85
C ARG A 184 -24.24 -12.74 8.66
N THR A 185 -25.53 -13.06 8.62
CA THR A 185 -26.49 -12.60 7.60
C THR A 185 -27.41 -11.52 8.18
N GLU A 186 -28.05 -10.74 7.29
CA GLU A 186 -29.11 -9.80 7.68
C GLU A 186 -30.48 -10.49 7.85
N GLN A 187 -30.60 -11.77 7.46
CA GLN A 187 -31.85 -12.52 7.50
C GLN A 187 -31.96 -13.35 8.78
N GLU A 188 -33.19 -13.62 9.22
CA GLU A 188 -33.44 -14.56 10.32
C GLU A 188 -33.11 -15.98 9.87
N VAL A 189 -32.17 -16.63 10.57
CA VAL A 189 -31.77 -18.02 10.31
C VAL A 189 -32.34 -18.91 11.41
N THR A 190 -33.16 -19.90 11.03
CA THR A 190 -33.67 -20.92 11.95
C THR A 190 -32.72 -22.11 11.99
N LEU A 191 -32.22 -22.46 13.18
CA LEU A 191 -31.30 -23.58 13.40
C LEU A 191 -31.99 -24.70 14.17
N TYR A 192 -31.86 -25.93 13.68
CA TYR A 192 -32.32 -27.13 14.38
C TYR A 192 -31.13 -27.81 15.04
N MET A 193 -31.18 -27.95 16.37
CA MET A 193 -30.17 -28.65 17.14
C MET A 193 -30.73 -30.02 17.54
N SER A 194 -30.04 -31.09 17.16
CA SER A 194 -30.28 -32.44 17.67
C SER A 194 -29.07 -32.90 18.48
N ALA A 195 -29.31 -33.34 19.69
CA ALA A 195 -28.34 -34.09 20.47
C ALA A 195 -28.83 -35.55 20.52
N PRO A 196 -28.03 -36.52 20.04
CA PRO A 196 -28.40 -37.92 20.25
C PRO A 196 -28.41 -38.18 21.75
N ALA A 197 -29.53 -38.70 22.26
CA ALA A 197 -29.61 -39.20 23.63
C ALA A 197 -28.68 -40.41 23.74
N VAL A 198 -27.64 -40.29 24.56
CA VAL A 198 -26.76 -41.38 24.99
C VAL A 198 -27.17 -41.78 26.39
#